data_AF-A0A7S1Z317-F1
#
_entry.id   AF-A0A7S1Z317-F1
#
_cell.length_a   1.000
_cell.length_b   1.000
_cell.length_c   1.000
_cell.angle_alpha   90.00
_cell.angle_beta   90.00
_cell.angle_gamma   90.00
#
_symmetry.space_group_name_H-M   'P 1'
#
loop_
_entity.id
_entity.type
_entity.pdbx_description
1 polymer ?
#
loop_
_entity_poly.entity_id
_entity_poly.type
_entity_poly.pdbx_seq_one_letter_code
_entity_poly.pdbx_strand_id
1 'polypeptide(L)'
;KEEASQQMHSKNNFLFQKADRKQRNKVEKGMEIVSYIVEELAAIDAPVTMMYGTMLHELRNGTGQCIIPRVDDKDFDIAVFERHFHVVLGMKDDIMEKFGWQMSDIKMDLLFLQIHPPQQRLGEGFQIDVYGFKCDIR
;
A
#
# COMPACT_ATOMS: atom_id res chain seq x y z
N LYS A 1 20.17 -35.53 -19.00
CA LYS A 1 19.31 -35.32 -17.80
C LYS A 1 19.82 -34.16 -16.92
N GLU A 2 21.13 -33.91 -16.83
CA GLU A 2 21.70 -32.78 -16.07
C GLU A 2 21.47 -31.40 -16.70
N GLU A 3 21.54 -31.26 -18.03
CA GLU A 3 21.32 -29.97 -18.71
C GLU A 3 19.90 -29.43 -18.52
N ALA A 4 18.90 -30.32 -18.51
CA ALA A 4 17.50 -29.96 -18.24
C ALA A 4 17.30 -29.45 -16.79
N SER A 5 18.05 -30.02 -15.83
CA SER A 5 18.01 -29.60 -14.42
C SER A 5 18.65 -28.23 -14.21
N GLN A 6 19.81 -27.98 -14.85
CA GLN A 6 20.50 -26.69 -14.79
C GLN A 6 19.71 -25.56 -15.51
N GLN A 7 19.06 -25.87 -16.64
CA GLN A 7 18.15 -24.92 -17.30
C GLN A 7 16.91 -24.60 -16.47
N MET A 8 16.35 -25.58 -15.74
CA MET A 8 15.22 -25.35 -14.83
C MET A 8 15.62 -24.48 -13.63
N HIS A 9 16.78 -24.74 -13.02
CA HIS A 9 17.30 -23.94 -11.91
C HIS A 9 17.60 -22.49 -12.32
N SER A 10 18.22 -22.28 -13.48
CA SER A 10 18.51 -20.93 -14.00
C SER A 10 17.22 -20.15 -14.34
N LYS A 11 16.24 -20.80 -14.98
CA LYS A 11 14.92 -20.20 -15.24
C LYS A 11 14.17 -19.86 -13.96
N ASN A 12 14.22 -20.72 -12.95
CA ASN A 12 13.57 -20.47 -11.66
C ASN A 12 14.19 -19.26 -10.96
N ASN A 13 15.52 -19.19 -10.84
CA ASN A 13 16.20 -18.05 -10.22
C ASN A 13 15.90 -16.72 -10.94
N PHE A 14 15.83 -16.72 -12.26
CA PHE A 14 15.46 -15.54 -13.03
C PHE A 14 14.00 -15.12 -12.84
N LEU A 15 13.08 -16.07 -12.70
CA LEU A 15 11.67 -15.80 -12.39
C LEU A 15 11.51 -15.23 -10.98
N PHE A 16 12.23 -15.76 -9.98
CA PHE A 16 12.26 -15.22 -8.62
C PHE A 16 12.77 -13.78 -8.59
N GLN A 17 13.91 -13.50 -9.23
CA GLN A 17 14.45 -12.12 -9.30
C GLN A 17 13.49 -11.15 -10.01
N LYS A 18 12.75 -11.61 -11.02
CA LYS A 18 11.73 -10.78 -11.70
C LYS A 18 10.50 -10.54 -10.84
N ALA A 19 10.06 -11.54 -10.07
CA ALA A 19 8.94 -11.42 -9.13
C ALA A 19 9.29 -10.41 -8.03
N ASP A 20 10.48 -10.53 -7.42
CA ASP A 20 10.97 -9.61 -6.40
C ASP A 20 11.08 -8.18 -6.92
N ARG A 21 11.54 -8.00 -8.17
CA ARG A 21 11.61 -6.68 -8.79
C ARG A 21 10.23 -6.07 -9.04
N LYS A 22 9.26 -6.85 -9.53
CA LYS A 22 7.89 -6.36 -9.73
C LYS A 22 7.25 -5.96 -8.40
N GLN A 23 7.42 -6.77 -7.38
CA GLN A 23 6.89 -6.49 -6.07
C GLN A 23 7.56 -5.26 -5.44
N ARG A 24 8.89 -5.14 -5.52
CA ARG A 24 9.62 -3.93 -5.09
C ARG A 24 9.08 -2.66 -5.77
N ASN A 25 8.89 -2.69 -7.09
CA ASN A 25 8.33 -1.55 -7.81
C ASN A 25 6.92 -1.17 -7.31
N LYS A 26 6.09 -2.16 -6.96
CA LYS A 26 4.75 -1.89 -6.39
C LYS A 26 4.84 -1.26 -5.03
N VAL A 27 5.74 -1.76 -4.18
CA VAL A 27 5.99 -1.24 -2.84
C VAL A 27 6.49 0.21 -2.90
N GLU A 28 7.51 0.48 -3.73
CA GLU A 28 8.04 1.84 -3.96
C GLU A 28 6.94 2.78 -4.46
N LYS A 29 6.14 2.34 -5.44
CA LYS A 29 5.02 3.14 -5.95
C LYS A 29 3.93 3.36 -4.90
N GLY A 30 3.67 2.36 -4.07
CA GLY A 30 2.75 2.47 -2.94
C GLY A 30 3.19 3.53 -1.94
N MET A 31 4.49 3.59 -1.63
CA MET A 31 5.05 4.65 -0.77
C MET A 31 4.88 6.04 -1.38
N GLU A 32 5.06 6.20 -2.70
CA GLU A 32 4.79 7.48 -3.37
C GLU A 32 3.32 7.90 -3.24
N ILE A 33 2.38 6.96 -3.39
CA ILE A 33 0.94 7.23 -3.23
C ILE A 33 0.62 7.59 -1.78
N VAL A 34 1.18 6.88 -0.80
CA VAL A 34 1.01 7.21 0.63
C VAL A 34 1.56 8.60 0.93
N SER A 35 2.74 8.95 0.41
CA SER A 35 3.32 10.30 0.57
C SER A 35 2.38 11.36 0.01
N TYR A 36 1.85 11.14 -1.20
CA TYR A 36 0.89 12.04 -1.82
C TYR A 36 -0.37 12.24 -0.96
N ILE A 37 -0.96 11.16 -0.44
CA ILE A 37 -2.13 11.25 0.45
C ILE A 37 -1.79 12.04 1.72
N VAL A 38 -0.64 11.77 2.33
CA VAL A 38 -0.20 12.46 3.55
C VAL A 38 0.02 13.95 3.29
N GLU A 39 0.63 14.32 2.16
CA GLU A 39 0.87 15.71 1.76
C GLU A 39 -0.44 16.48 1.52
N GLU A 40 -1.39 15.88 0.80
CA GLU A 40 -2.71 16.49 0.55
C GLU A 40 -3.52 16.64 1.84
N LEU A 41 -3.45 15.67 2.75
CA LEU A 41 -4.09 15.77 4.07
C LEU A 41 -3.41 16.83 4.94
N ALA A 42 -2.07 16.90 4.92
CA ALA A 42 -1.32 17.91 5.67
C ALA A 42 -1.66 19.33 5.19
N ALA A 43 -1.91 19.54 3.89
CA ALA A 43 -2.30 20.82 3.33
C ALA A 43 -3.63 21.39 3.89
N ILE A 44 -4.46 20.54 4.50
CA ILE A 44 -5.73 20.92 5.13
C ILE A 44 -5.75 20.65 6.64
N ASP A 45 -4.58 20.50 7.27
CA ASP A 45 -4.42 20.15 8.68
C ASP A 45 -5.21 18.88 9.09
N ALA A 46 -5.33 17.93 8.17
CA ALA A 46 -5.99 16.66 8.41
C ALA A 46 -4.99 15.61 8.95
N PRO A 47 -5.13 15.13 10.19
CA PRO A 47 -4.28 14.08 10.72
C PRO A 47 -4.53 12.74 10.04
N VAL A 48 -3.45 12.01 9.84
CA VAL A 48 -3.35 10.64 9.34
C VAL A 48 -2.39 9.86 10.24
N THR A 49 -2.68 8.60 10.49
CA THR A 49 -1.78 7.70 11.24
C THR A 49 -1.55 6.43 10.45
N MET A 50 -0.38 5.83 10.64
CA MET A 50 -0.18 4.43 10.26
C MET A 50 -0.92 3.53 11.24
N MET A 51 -1.37 2.36 10.78
CA MET A 51 -1.98 1.37 11.66
C MET A 51 -0.98 0.37 12.23
N TYR A 52 -1.43 -0.35 13.26
CA TYR A 52 -0.61 -1.23 14.09
C TYR A 52 0.10 -2.34 13.32
N GLY A 53 -0.45 -2.84 12.21
CA GLY A 53 0.21 -3.84 11.37
C GLY A 53 1.53 -3.32 10.80
N THR A 54 1.45 -2.18 10.12
CA THR A 54 2.60 -1.42 9.62
C THR A 54 3.52 -0.97 10.75
N MET A 55 2.99 -0.37 11.82
CA MET A 55 3.82 0.13 12.93
C MET A 55 4.53 -0.96 13.74
N LEU A 56 3.89 -2.09 14.00
CA LEU A 56 4.46 -3.21 14.77
C LEU A 56 5.61 -3.86 14.02
N HIS A 57 5.51 -3.92 12.70
CA HIS A 57 6.60 -4.38 11.84
C HIS A 57 7.80 -3.44 11.94
N GLU A 58 7.60 -2.13 11.76
CA GLU A 58 8.68 -1.13 11.89
C GLU A 58 9.36 -1.19 13.27
N LEU A 59 8.56 -1.26 14.34
CA LEU A 59 9.06 -1.38 15.71
C LEU A 59 9.90 -2.65 15.91
N ARG A 60 9.46 -3.81 15.39
CA ARG A 60 10.18 -5.09 15.51
C ARG A 60 11.48 -5.12 14.74
N ASN A 61 11.55 -4.35 13.65
CA ASN A 61 12.65 -4.40 12.70
C ASN A 61 13.69 -3.29 12.91
N GLY A 62 13.45 -2.37 13.86
CA GLY A 62 14.43 -1.36 14.26
C GLY A 62 14.75 -0.35 13.16
N THR A 63 13.75 -0.01 12.34
CA THR A 63 13.89 0.88 11.18
C THR A 63 14.11 2.36 11.53
N GLY A 64 14.06 2.70 12.83
CA GLY A 64 14.38 4.03 13.34
C GLY A 64 13.18 4.97 13.26
N GLN A 65 13.40 6.21 12.81
CA GLN A 65 12.35 7.23 12.67
C GLN A 65 11.62 7.18 11.32
N CYS A 66 12.10 6.34 10.39
CA CYS A 66 11.59 6.25 9.02
C CYS A 66 11.06 4.85 8.74
N ILE A 67 10.06 4.78 7.88
CA ILE A 67 9.50 3.51 7.41
C ILE A 67 10.44 2.93 6.37
N ILE A 68 10.82 1.66 6.53
CA ILE A 68 11.64 0.96 5.53
C ILE A 68 10.79 -0.17 4.92
N PRO A 69 10.16 0.09 3.78
CA PRO A 69 9.31 -0.91 3.15
C PRO A 69 10.12 -2.14 2.70
N ARG A 70 9.54 -3.32 2.87
CA ARG A 70 10.13 -4.59 2.43
C ARG A 70 9.44 -5.12 1.19
N VAL A 71 10.16 -5.97 0.46
CA VAL A 71 9.63 -6.60 -0.74
C VAL A 71 8.51 -7.59 -0.39
N ASP A 72 8.52 -8.19 0.81
CA ASP A 72 7.51 -9.13 1.25
C ASP A 72 6.28 -8.48 1.93
N ASP A 73 6.26 -7.16 2.06
CA ASP A 73 5.09 -6.45 2.56
C ASP A 73 3.92 -6.62 1.56
N LYS A 74 2.73 -6.85 2.10
CA LYS A 74 1.51 -7.12 1.32
C LYS A 74 0.61 -5.90 1.22
N ASP A 75 0.71 -5.01 2.19
CA ASP A 75 -0.14 -3.85 2.35
C ASP A 75 0.59 -2.75 3.09
N PHE A 76 0.02 -1.55 2.99
CA PHE A 76 0.33 -0.43 3.83
C PHE A 76 -0.98 0.14 4.38
N ASP A 77 -1.13 0.12 5.70
CA ASP A 77 -2.37 0.52 6.36
C ASP A 77 -2.27 1.94 6.90
N ILE A 78 -3.18 2.81 6.48
CA ILE A 78 -3.35 4.15 7.06
C ILE A 78 -4.76 4.34 7.61
N ALA A 79 -4.86 5.17 8.65
CA ALA A 79 -6.12 5.56 9.25
C ALA A 79 -6.28 7.08 9.29
N VAL A 80 -7.51 7.53 9.02
CA VAL A 80 -7.92 8.94 9.01
C VAL A 80 -9.26 9.11 9.72
N PHE A 81 -9.60 10.33 10.14
CA PHE A 81 -10.96 10.59 10.63
C PHE A 81 -11.99 10.49 9.49
N GLU A 82 -13.23 10.12 9.83
CA GLU A 82 -14.35 10.02 8.88
C GLU A 82 -14.45 11.22 7.92
N ARG A 83 -14.35 12.45 8.44
CA ARG A 83 -14.43 13.66 7.61
C ARG A 83 -13.30 13.75 6.56
N HIS A 84 -12.12 13.23 6.87
CA HIS A 84 -10.96 13.22 5.97
C HIS A 84 -10.94 11.99 5.06
N PHE A 85 -11.64 10.91 5.43
CA PHE A 85 -11.83 9.74 4.56
C PHE A 85 -12.46 10.13 3.21
N HIS A 86 -13.44 11.04 3.23
CA HIS A 86 -14.04 11.59 2.01
C HIS A 86 -13.05 12.41 1.16
N VAL A 87 -12.06 13.05 1.79
CA VAL A 87 -11.00 13.77 1.08
C VAL A 87 -10.13 12.77 0.33
N VAL A 88 -9.71 11.68 0.99
CA VAL A 88 -8.96 10.59 0.34
C VAL A 88 -9.76 9.99 -0.82
N LEU A 89 -11.06 9.75 -0.62
CA LEU A 89 -11.94 9.27 -1.69
C LEU A 89 -11.99 10.24 -2.89
N GLY A 90 -11.94 11.55 -2.63
CA GLY A 90 -11.86 12.59 -3.66
C GLY A 90 -10.57 12.57 -4.48
N MET A 91 -9.49 11.94 -3.98
CA MET A 91 -8.22 11.79 -4.69
C MET A 91 -8.22 10.65 -5.72
N LYS A 92 -9.36 9.98 -5.94
CA LYS A 92 -9.47 8.79 -6.80
C LYS A 92 -8.93 9.02 -8.21
N ASP A 93 -9.38 10.07 -8.86
CA ASP A 93 -9.03 10.36 -10.26
C ASP A 93 -7.57 10.80 -10.36
N ASP A 94 -7.11 11.65 -9.43
CA ASP A 94 -5.71 12.06 -9.30
C ASP A 94 -4.77 10.86 -9.12
N ILE A 95 -5.13 9.90 -8.26
CA ILE A 95 -4.29 8.73 -8.01
C ILE A 95 -4.19 7.84 -9.26
N MET A 96 -5.29 7.70 -9.99
CA MET A 96 -5.29 6.98 -11.26
C MET A 96 -4.45 7.72 -12.32
N GLU A 97 -4.60 9.03 -12.44
CA GLU A 97 -3.86 9.82 -13.43
C GLU A 97 -2.35 9.87 -13.14
N LYS A 98 -1.98 10.13 -11.89
CA LYS A 98 -0.57 10.32 -11.49
C LYS A 98 0.20 9.01 -11.36
N PHE A 99 -0.44 7.97 -10.79
CA PHE A 99 0.25 6.74 -10.41
C PHE A 99 -0.22 5.51 -11.20
N GLY A 100 -1.34 5.62 -11.93
CA GLY A 100 -1.93 4.49 -12.64
C GLY A 100 -2.50 3.43 -11.72
N TRP A 101 -2.84 3.77 -10.46
CA TRP A 101 -3.47 2.87 -9.49
C TRP A 101 -4.94 3.22 -9.33
N GLN A 102 -5.76 2.23 -9.00
CA GLN A 102 -7.20 2.41 -8.86
C GLN A 102 -7.65 2.25 -7.40
N MET A 103 -8.74 2.94 -7.05
CA MET A 103 -9.46 2.70 -5.80
C MET A 103 -10.59 1.69 -6.00
N SER A 104 -10.68 0.72 -5.11
CA SER A 104 -11.71 -0.33 -5.11
C SER A 104 -12.15 -0.67 -3.68
N ASP A 105 -13.07 -1.64 -3.56
CA ASP A 105 -13.60 -2.12 -2.27
C ASP A 105 -14.06 -1.00 -1.32
N ILE A 106 -14.63 0.06 -1.89
CA ILE A 106 -15.08 1.24 -1.16
C ILE A 106 -16.35 0.87 -0.37
N LYS A 107 -16.21 0.73 0.94
CA LYS A 107 -17.27 0.42 1.90
C LYS A 107 -17.50 1.63 2.79
N MET A 108 -18.41 2.50 2.37
CA MET A 108 -18.70 3.75 3.07
C MET A 108 -19.17 3.54 4.52
N ASP A 109 -19.99 2.52 4.77
CA ASP A 109 -20.50 2.22 6.11
C ASP A 109 -19.40 1.76 7.08
N LEU A 110 -18.35 1.14 6.55
CA LEU A 110 -17.18 0.68 7.30
C LEU A 110 -16.01 1.67 7.24
N LEU A 111 -16.17 2.76 6.48
CA LEU A 111 -15.12 3.71 6.13
C LEU A 111 -13.85 3.00 5.66
N PHE A 112 -13.97 2.15 4.65
CA PHE A 112 -12.84 1.38 4.13
C PHE A 112 -12.72 1.55 2.63
N LEU A 113 -11.50 1.68 2.11
CA LEU A 113 -11.20 1.56 0.69
C LEU A 113 -9.80 0.96 0.50
N GLN A 114 -9.57 0.42 -0.70
CA GLN A 114 -8.27 -0.11 -1.10
C GLN A 114 -7.74 0.64 -2.31
N ILE A 115 -6.43 0.84 -2.37
CA ILE A 115 -5.71 1.42 -3.50
C ILE A 115 -4.71 0.40 -4.00
N HIS A 116 -4.80 0.02 -5.27
CA HIS A 116 -3.98 -1.05 -5.82
C HIS A 116 -3.73 -0.91 -7.34
N PRO A 117 -2.73 -1.61 -7.90
CA PRO A 117 -2.50 -1.65 -9.34
C PRO A 117 -3.73 -2.18 -10.10
N PRO A 118 -4.01 -1.69 -11.31
CA PRO A 118 -5.07 -2.22 -12.15
C PRO A 118 -4.83 -3.71 -12.42
N GLN A 119 -5.93 -4.47 -12.51
CA GLN A 119 -5.92 -5.92 -12.79
C GLN A 119 -5.26 -6.79 -11.70
N GLN A 120 -4.86 -6.21 -10.56
CA GLN A 120 -4.46 -6.97 -9.39
C GLN A 120 -5.67 -7.74 -8.84
N ARG A 121 -5.50 -9.03 -8.55
CA ARG A 121 -6.52 -9.84 -7.85
C ARG A 121 -6.52 -9.49 -6.37
N LEU A 122 -7.69 -9.58 -5.75
CA LEU A 122 -7.85 -9.40 -4.31
C LEU A 122 -6.89 -10.31 -3.53
N GLY A 123 -6.10 -9.73 -2.63
CA GLY A 123 -5.11 -10.43 -1.80
C GLY A 123 -3.80 -10.81 -2.51
N GLU A 124 -3.59 -10.42 -3.77
CA GLU A 124 -2.36 -10.70 -4.51
C GLU A 124 -1.47 -9.46 -4.68
N GLY A 125 -0.37 -9.38 -3.93
CA GLY A 125 0.65 -8.32 -4.08
C GLY A 125 0.34 -7.06 -3.27
N PHE A 126 1.23 -6.06 -3.37
CA PHE A 126 1.14 -4.87 -2.53
C PHE A 126 -0.12 -4.04 -2.80
N GLN A 127 -0.76 -3.54 -1.74
CA GLN A 127 -1.89 -2.63 -1.77
C GLN A 127 -1.77 -1.56 -0.68
N ILE A 128 -2.63 -0.55 -0.70
CA ILE A 128 -2.77 0.43 0.38
C ILE A 128 -4.20 0.33 0.90
N ASP A 129 -4.34 0.08 2.18
CA ASP A 129 -5.63 -0.04 2.84
C ASP A 129 -5.86 1.24 3.67
N VAL A 130 -6.99 1.90 3.41
CA VAL A 130 -7.35 3.16 4.07
C VAL A 130 -8.57 2.92 4.94
N TYR A 131 -8.44 3.25 6.22
CA TYR A 131 -9.49 3.12 7.21
C TYR A 131 -9.91 4.49 7.73
N GLY A 132 -11.20 4.75 7.78
CA GLY A 132 -11.77 5.86 8.50
C GLY A 132 -12.21 5.41 9.89
N PHE A 133 -12.05 6.28 10.88
CA PHE A 133 -12.60 6.04 12.22
C PHE A 133 -13.44 7.22 12.69
N LYS A 134 -14.43 6.87 13.52
CA LYS A 134 -15.30 7.82 14.22
C LYS A 134 -14.89 7.86 15.68
N CYS A 135 -14.74 9.05 16.24
CA CYS A 135 -14.65 9.18 17.69
C CYS A 135 -16.05 9.02 18.27
N ASP A 136 -16.21 8.09 19.22
CA ASP A 136 -17.38 8.07 20.09
C ASP A 136 -17.20 9.21 21.10
N ILE A 137 -17.74 10.39 20.79
CA ILE A 137 -17.77 11.52 21.72
C ILE A 137 -18.96 11.28 22.65
N ARG A 138 -18.76 10.46 23.67
CA ARG A 138 -19.67 10.37 24.82
C ARG A 138 -19.26 11.36 25.90
#